data_AF-A0A7Y1Y8Q6-F1
#
_entry.id   AF-A0A7Y1Y8Q6-F1
#
_cell.length_a   1.000
_cell.length_b   1.000
_cell.length_c   1.000
_cell.angle_alpha   90.00
_cell.angle_beta   90.00
_cell.angle_gamma   90.00
#
_symmetry.space_group_name_H-M   'P 1'
#
loop_
_entity.id
_entity.type
_entity.pdbx_description
1 polymer ?
#
loop_
_entity_poly.entity_id
_entity_poly.type
_entity_poly.pdbx_seq_one_letter_code
_entity_poly.pdbx_strand_id
1 'polypeptide(L)'
;MRAVFGFALGFGSVALLAWIVGVAVAESVDGWGKVNPDLRFGLTGRRVVAAVFGFGMAGLSAAYAGWPMVVATLAAAAGAVIAVAVAGLSR
;
A
#
# COMPACT_ATOMS: atom_id res chain seq x y z
N MET A 1 17.04 3.04 9.44
CA MET A 1 15.97 3.40 8.48
C MET A 1 15.66 2.32 7.44
N ARG A 2 16.62 1.54 6.90
CA ARG A 2 16.29 0.42 5.99
C ARG A 2 15.26 -0.56 6.55
N ALA A 3 15.41 -0.93 7.83
CA ALA A 3 14.43 -1.75 8.53
C ALA A 3 13.03 -1.11 8.57
N VAL A 4 12.93 0.23 8.68
CA VAL A 4 11.64 0.96 8.71
C VAL A 4 10.93 0.85 7.37
N PHE A 5 11.64 1.04 6.25
CA PHE A 5 11.08 0.84 4.92
C PHE A 5 10.69 -0.64 4.69
N GLY A 6 11.49 -1.57 5.21
CA GLY A 6 11.17 -3.00 5.19
C GLY A 6 9.90 -3.34 5.96
N PHE A 7 9.74 -2.83 7.18
CA PHE A 7 8.51 -3.00 7.96
C PHE A 7 7.31 -2.38 7.27
N ALA A 8 7.45 -1.17 6.71
CA ALA A 8 6.38 -0.51 5.97
C ALA A 8 5.97 -1.32 4.73
N LEU A 9 6.94 -1.83 3.96
CA LEU A 9 6.64 -2.67 2.80
C LEU A 9 5.99 -4.00 3.20
N GLY A 10 6.52 -4.67 4.23
CA GLY A 10 5.97 -5.93 4.73
C GLY A 10 4.53 -5.77 5.20
N PHE A 11 4.26 -4.78 6.05
CA PHE A 11 2.92 -4.48 6.51
C PHE A 11 1.99 -4.05 5.38
N GLY A 12 2.46 -3.17 4.48
CA GLY A 12 1.72 -2.73 3.30
C GLY A 12 1.33 -3.89 2.38
N SER A 13 2.24 -4.85 2.18
CA SER A 13 2.01 -6.04 1.36
C SER A 13 0.95 -6.94 1.97
N VAL A 14 1.03 -7.20 3.28
CA VAL A 14 0.04 -7.99 4.01
C VAL A 14 -1.33 -7.32 3.97
N ALA A 15 -1.40 -6.01 4.19
CA ALA A 15 -2.65 -5.26 4.12
C ALA A 15 -3.26 -5.27 2.71
N LEU A 16 -2.43 -5.18 1.66
CA LEU A 16 -2.87 -5.23 0.28
C LEU A 16 -3.38 -6.62 -0.11
N LEU A 17 -2.70 -7.68 0.32
CA LEU A 17 -3.18 -9.06 0.16
C LEU A 17 -4.48 -9.30 0.91
N ALA A 18 -4.58 -8.86 2.15
CA ALA A 18 -5.82 -8.95 2.93
C ALA A 18 -6.97 -8.20 2.26
N TRP A 19 -6.69 -7.05 1.63
CA TRP A 19 -7.67 -6.30 0.85
C TRP A 19 -8.16 -7.10 -0.36
N ILE A 20 -7.24 -7.64 -1.16
CA ILE A 20 -7.57 -8.46 -2.34
C ILE A 20 -8.40 -9.68 -1.94
N VAL A 21 -7.98 -10.41 -0.91
CA VAL A 21 -8.72 -11.58 -0.39
C VAL A 21 -10.10 -11.17 0.09
N GLY A 22 -10.22 -10.05 0.80
CA GLY A 22 -11.50 -9.53 1.29
C GLY A 22 -12.47 -9.20 0.16
N VAL A 23 -12.00 -8.59 -0.92
CA VAL A 23 -12.82 -8.33 -2.13
C VAL A 23 -13.22 -9.64 -2.80
N ALA A 24 -12.25 -10.52 -3.06
CA ALA A 24 -12.49 -11.79 -3.75
C ALA A 24 -13.48 -12.69 -3.00
N VAL A 25 -13.37 -12.80 -1.67
CA VAL A 25 -14.30 -13.58 -0.84
C VAL A 25 -15.69 -12.96 -0.85
N ALA A 26 -15.80 -11.63 -0.76
CA ALA A 26 -17.09 -10.96 -0.76
C ALA A 26 -17.82 -11.09 -2.11
N GLU A 27 -17.11 -11.20 -3.22
CA GLU A 27 -17.68 -11.47 -4.55
C GLU A 27 -17.99 -12.95 -4.77
N SER A 28 -17.24 -13.86 -4.12
CA SER A 28 -17.40 -15.31 -4.30
C SER A 28 -18.51 -15.93 -3.43
N VAL A 29 -18.89 -15.28 -2.32
CA VAL A 29 -19.86 -15.83 -1.36
C VAL A 29 -21.03 -14.87 -1.16
N ASP A 30 -22.22 -15.28 -1.60
CA ASP A 30 -23.45 -14.52 -1.41
C ASP A 30 -23.72 -14.25 0.08
N GLY A 31 -23.99 -12.98 0.41
CA GLY A 31 -24.24 -12.53 1.79
C GLY A 31 -23.00 -12.05 2.56
N TRP A 32 -21.80 -12.20 2.01
CA TRP A 32 -20.55 -11.76 2.66
C TRP A 32 -20.10 -10.34 2.31
N GLY A 33 -20.98 -9.51 1.73
CA GLY A 33 -20.70 -8.11 1.40
C GLY A 33 -20.17 -7.27 2.58
N LYS A 34 -20.44 -7.67 3.83
CA LYS A 34 -19.88 -7.04 5.04
C LYS A 34 -18.36 -7.18 5.18
N VAL A 35 -17.75 -8.14 4.49
CA VAL A 35 -16.29 -8.36 4.51
C VAL A 35 -15.60 -7.55 3.42
N ASN A 36 -16.34 -7.05 2.42
CA ASN A 36 -15.78 -6.28 1.32
C ASN A 36 -15.10 -4.99 1.84
N PRO A 37 -13.77 -4.89 1.76
CA PRO A 37 -13.04 -3.72 2.25
C PRO A 37 -13.32 -2.47 1.41
N ASP A 38 -13.70 -2.61 0.14
CA ASP A 38 -14.11 -1.47 -0.70
C ASP A 38 -15.42 -0.85 -0.17
N LEU A 39 -16.35 -1.66 0.35
CA LEU A 39 -17.58 -1.16 0.97
C LEU A 39 -17.32 -0.57 2.36
N ARG A 40 -16.38 -1.12 3.13
CA ARG A 40 -16.12 -0.68 4.52
C ARG A 40 -15.23 0.55 4.61
N PHE A 41 -14.17 0.59 3.83
CA PHE A 41 -13.12 1.61 3.94
C PHE A 41 -13.00 2.48 2.69
N GLY A 42 -13.58 2.01 1.57
CA GLY A 42 -13.66 2.75 0.32
C GLY A 42 -12.32 3.24 -0.20
N LEU A 43 -12.38 4.35 -0.92
CA LEU A 43 -11.21 4.96 -1.55
C LEU A 43 -10.15 5.38 -0.54
N THR A 44 -10.57 5.81 0.65
CA THR A 44 -9.64 6.27 1.70
C THR A 44 -8.78 5.13 2.22
N GLY A 45 -9.37 3.98 2.54
CA GLY A 45 -8.59 2.81 2.97
C GLY A 45 -7.64 2.31 1.89
N ARG A 46 -8.09 2.28 0.63
CA ARG A 46 -7.28 1.87 -0.50
C ARG A 46 -6.06 2.78 -0.69
N ARG A 47 -6.25 4.09 -0.52
CA ARG A 47 -5.16 5.08 -0.53
C ARG A 47 -4.17 4.88 0.61
N VAL A 48 -4.62 4.58 1.82
CA VAL A 48 -3.72 4.34 2.97
C VAL A 48 -2.85 3.10 2.73
N VAL A 49 -3.46 2.00 2.29
CA VAL A 49 -2.71 0.76 1.98
C VAL A 49 -1.69 1.01 0.85
N ALA A 50 -2.12 1.70 -0.22
CA ALA A 50 -1.24 2.07 -1.32
C ALA A 50 -0.10 3.00 -0.88
N ALA A 51 -0.36 3.97 0.00
CA ALA A 51 0.66 4.87 0.53
C ALA A 51 1.75 4.11 1.30
N VAL A 52 1.34 3.21 2.20
CA VAL A 52 2.25 2.43 3.05
C VAL A 52 3.10 1.48 2.18
N PHE A 53 2.46 0.82 1.21
CA PHE A 53 3.15 -0.04 0.26
C PHE A 53 4.14 0.75 -0.61
N GLY A 54 3.70 1.85 -1.21
CA GLY A 54 4.53 2.72 -2.07
C GLY A 54 5.70 3.36 -1.32
N PHE A 55 5.49 3.77 -0.06
CA PHE A 55 6.54 4.27 0.82
C PHE A 55 7.62 3.21 1.08
N GLY A 56 7.19 2.02 1.48
CA GLY A 56 8.11 0.91 1.76
C GLY A 56 8.90 0.49 0.52
N MET A 57 8.22 0.39 -0.63
CA MET A 57 8.83 -0.05 -1.89
C MET A 57 9.86 0.96 -2.39
N ALA A 58 9.48 2.22 -2.55
CA ALA A 58 10.38 3.26 -3.07
C ALA A 58 11.53 3.56 -2.08
N GLY A 59 11.25 3.56 -0.78
CA GLY A 59 12.27 3.75 0.26
C GLY A 59 13.30 2.62 0.30
N LEU A 60 12.88 1.36 0.19
CA LEU A 60 13.80 0.22 0.09
C LEU A 60 14.60 0.26 -1.21
N SER A 61 13.94 0.48 -2.35
CA SER A 61 14.61 0.54 -3.65
C SER A 61 15.72 1.60 -3.67
N ALA A 62 15.44 2.82 -3.20
CA ALA A 62 16.45 3.87 -3.11
C ALA A 62 17.57 3.53 -2.10
N ALA A 63 17.22 2.92 -0.96
CA ALA A 63 18.21 2.55 0.04
C ALA A 63 19.14 1.40 -0.41
N TYR A 64 18.66 0.49 -1.27
CA TYR A 64 19.48 -0.57 -1.90
C TYR A 64 20.25 -0.08 -3.13
N ALA A 65 19.77 0.94 -3.83
CA ALA A 65 20.50 1.61 -4.90
C ALA A 65 21.73 2.40 -4.40
N GLY A 66 22.01 2.39 -3.09
CA GLY A 66 23.15 3.08 -2.49
C GLY A 66 22.93 4.58 -2.31
N TRP A 67 21.69 5.07 -2.46
CA TRP A 67 21.41 6.50 -2.35
C TRP A 67 21.56 6.98 -0.90
N PRO A 68 21.95 8.26 -0.70
CA PRO A 68 22.00 8.85 0.62
C PRO A 68 20.63 8.73 1.32
N MET A 69 20.66 8.54 2.63
CA MET A 69 19.46 8.25 3.42
C MET A 69 18.36 9.31 3.25
N VAL A 70 18.73 10.59 3.16
CA VAL A 70 17.79 11.71 2.94
C VAL A 70 17.06 11.55 1.61
N VAL A 71 17.78 11.18 0.55
CA VAL A 71 17.20 10.98 -0.79
C VAL A 71 16.30 9.74 -0.80
N ALA A 72 16.68 8.68 -0.07
CA ALA A 72 15.82 7.50 0.08
C ALA A 72 14.50 7.81 0.79
N THR A 73 14.51 8.69 1.80
CA THR A 73 13.28 9.12 2.49
C THR A 73 12.41 9.98 1.58
N LEU A 74 13.00 10.87 0.76
CA LEU A 74 12.26 11.64 -0.23
C LEU A 74 11.66 10.73 -1.32
N ALA A 75 12.41 9.74 -1.79
CA ALA A 75 11.91 8.73 -2.72
C ALA A 75 10.76 7.93 -2.13
N ALA A 76 10.84 7.55 -0.84
CA ALA A 76 9.76 6.89 -0.12
C ALA A 76 8.49 7.77 -0.06
N ALA A 77 8.63 9.05 0.28
CA ALA A 77 7.52 9.99 0.30
C ALA A 77 6.89 10.16 -1.09
N ALA A 78 7.71 10.29 -2.13
CA ALA A 78 7.23 10.36 -3.52
C ALA A 78 6.50 9.08 -3.93
N GLY A 79 7.04 7.91 -3.60
CA GLY A 79 6.41 6.61 -3.85
C GLY A 79 5.04 6.48 -3.18
N ALA A 80 4.90 6.98 -1.94
CA ALA A 80 3.62 7.01 -1.24
C ALA A 80 2.59 7.89 -1.97
N VAL A 81 2.99 9.10 -2.38
CA VAL A 81 2.10 10.06 -3.07
C VAL A 81 1.65 9.50 -4.43
N ILE A 82 2.58 8.93 -5.21
CA ILE A 82 2.27 8.33 -6.51
C ILE A 82 1.32 7.15 -6.33
N ALA A 83 1.59 6.26 -5.37
CA ALA A 83 0.73 5.10 -5.11
C ALA A 83 -0.69 5.52 -4.68
N VAL A 84 -0.83 6.57 -3.87
CA VAL A 84 -2.14 7.16 -3.50
C VAL A 84 -2.86 7.73 -4.72
N ALA A 85 -2.15 8.47 -5.57
CA ALA A 85 -2.73 9.05 -6.78
C ALA A 85 -3.24 7.96 -7.73
N VAL A 86 -2.42 6.92 -7.98
CA VAL A 86 -2.78 5.78 -8.83
C VAL A 86 -3.95 4.99 -8.24
N ALA A 87 -3.94 4.72 -6.94
CA ALA A 87 -5.06 4.06 -6.26
C ALA A 87 -6.36 4.87 -6.33
N GLY A 88 -6.28 6.18 -6.54
CA GLY A 88 -7.42 7.06 -6.78
C GLY A 88 -7.98 7.01 -8.20
N LEU A 89 -7.17 6.62 -9.20
CA LEU A 89 -7.52 6.60 -10.62
C LEU A 89 -8.25 5.33 -11.06
N SER A 90 -8.08 4.22 -10.34
CA SER A 90 -8.64 2.91 -10.69
C SER A 90 -10.13 2.75 -10.30
N ARG A 91 -10.99 3.69 -10.72
CA ARG A 91 -12.46 3.57 -10.60
C ARG A 91 -13.08 2.94 -11.83
#